data_AF-A0A8C9NCW9-F1
#
_entry.id   AF-A0A8C9NCW9-F1
#
_cell.length_a   1.000
_cell.length_b   1.000
_cell.length_c   1.000
_cell.angle_alpha   90.00
_cell.angle_beta   90.00
_cell.angle_gamma   90.00
#
_symmetry.space_group_name_H-M   'P 1'
#
loop_
_entity.id
_entity.type
_entity.pdbx_description
1 polymer ?
#
loop_
_entity_poly.entity_id
_entity_poly.type
_entity_poly.pdbx_seq_one_letter_code
_entity_poly.pdbx_strand_id
1 'polypeptide(L)'
;MEVGAEGFARHLPRLRRRILRATFVALDMEFTGLHSTSLQNNEPSLFDSPAERYVKARQGVQRFTLVQLGLAIFSKENSNKYVVHSYNFFLFPSTLGVKDVEFTLSASSIQFLSHYGFDYNKFLKDGIPYMNEVQEKFLRQHLLAGTWKICSTSNADRDVMKKAIDEVTTWIAAAKEGDTLILQDLSGYHMIEVQLVLRQALENVWTEPLGDKKVMVKKVNPEHRQLLENSSYDYCKEELILLSARGFTNLFKILVKVKKPLVGHNMLMDLMHLHDKFYRPLPESYEEFKRNIHNLFPVIIDTKTVTKSVQKKCLFPRVSSLVEAYAVLCR
;
A
#
# COMPACT_ATOMS: atom_id res chain seq x y z
N MET A 1 -0.10 15.28 -7.57
CA MET A 1 -0.50 15.40 -6.15
C MET A 1 0.22 14.32 -5.38
N GLU A 2 0.90 14.66 -4.31
CA GLU A 2 1.50 13.68 -3.40
C GLU A 2 0.47 13.22 -2.38
N VAL A 3 0.48 11.94 -2.05
CA VAL A 3 -0.45 11.32 -1.12
C VAL A 3 0.32 10.39 -0.19
N GLY A 4 0.30 10.71 1.11
CA GLY A 4 0.77 9.84 2.19
C GLY A 4 -0.39 9.15 2.91
N ALA A 5 -0.10 8.48 4.01
CA ALA A 5 -1.08 7.78 4.85
C ALA A 5 -2.17 8.73 5.35
N GLU A 6 -1.75 9.92 5.81
CA GLU A 6 -2.68 10.97 6.25
C GLU A 6 -3.57 11.41 5.08
N GLY A 7 -4.87 11.32 5.29
CA GLY A 7 -5.86 11.73 4.29
C GLY A 7 -6.04 10.76 3.11
N PHE A 8 -5.25 9.68 2.95
CA PHE A 8 -5.46 8.71 1.85
C PHE A 8 -6.91 8.18 1.83
N ALA A 9 -7.43 7.80 2.99
CA ALA A 9 -8.81 7.33 3.14
C ALA A 9 -9.85 8.35 2.64
N ARG A 10 -9.62 9.65 2.90
CA ARG A 10 -10.49 10.75 2.44
C ARG A 10 -10.42 10.94 0.92
N HIS A 11 -9.27 10.66 0.30
CA HIS A 11 -9.09 10.74 -1.15
C HIS A 11 -9.66 9.54 -1.91
N LEU A 12 -9.79 8.37 -1.27
CA LEU A 12 -10.17 7.11 -1.92
C LEU A 12 -11.51 7.17 -2.70
N PRO A 13 -12.60 7.79 -2.20
CA PRO A 13 -13.84 7.92 -2.98
C PRO A 13 -13.67 8.78 -4.24
N ARG A 14 -12.88 9.86 -4.17
CA ARG A 14 -12.57 10.72 -5.33
C ARG A 14 -11.72 9.96 -6.34
N LEU A 15 -10.70 9.22 -5.90
CA LEU A 15 -9.86 8.38 -6.75
C LEU A 15 -10.71 7.30 -7.47
N ARG A 16 -11.60 6.62 -6.73
CA ARG A 16 -12.53 5.63 -7.30
C ARG A 16 -13.37 6.21 -8.44
N ARG A 17 -13.99 7.38 -8.23
CA ARG A 17 -14.79 8.05 -9.27
C ARG A 17 -13.96 8.40 -10.52
N ARG A 18 -12.72 8.82 -10.32
CA ARG A 18 -11.81 9.17 -11.44
C ARG A 18 -11.38 7.93 -12.21
N ILE A 19 -10.98 6.87 -11.53
CA ILE A 19 -10.60 5.60 -12.15
C ILE A 19 -11.76 4.98 -12.95
N LEU A 20 -12.99 5.05 -12.42
CA LEU A 20 -14.17 4.54 -13.13
C LEU A 20 -14.40 5.26 -14.47
N ARG A 21 -14.22 6.58 -14.49
CA ARG A 21 -14.38 7.42 -15.70
C ARG A 21 -13.16 7.42 -16.62
N ALA A 22 -12.04 6.87 -16.17
CA ALA A 22 -10.81 6.82 -16.94
C ALA A 22 -10.99 6.00 -18.22
N THR A 23 -10.32 6.42 -19.28
CA THR A 23 -10.14 5.63 -20.50
C THR A 23 -9.04 4.60 -20.29
N PHE A 24 -7.92 5.02 -19.68
CA PHE A 24 -6.82 4.15 -19.28
C PHE A 24 -6.07 4.79 -18.10
N VAL A 25 -5.18 4.02 -17.48
CA VAL A 25 -4.29 4.51 -16.43
C VAL A 25 -2.84 4.20 -16.83
N ALA A 26 -1.92 5.08 -16.48
CA ALA A 26 -0.49 4.81 -16.58
C ALA A 26 0.14 4.75 -15.19
N LEU A 27 1.10 3.85 -14.99
CA LEU A 27 1.81 3.71 -13.73
C LEU A 27 3.33 3.67 -13.93
N ASP A 28 4.01 4.02 -12.86
CA ASP A 28 5.45 3.89 -12.69
C ASP A 28 5.75 3.70 -11.19
N MET A 29 6.83 3.01 -10.84
CA MET A 29 7.18 2.75 -9.44
C MET A 29 8.66 2.97 -9.16
N GLU A 30 8.92 3.39 -7.93
CA GLU A 30 10.26 3.52 -7.38
C GLU A 30 10.51 2.42 -6.34
N PHE A 31 11.71 1.84 -6.34
CA PHE A 31 12.06 0.68 -5.53
C PHE A 31 13.27 0.93 -4.64
N THR A 32 13.36 0.21 -3.52
CA THR A 32 14.54 0.21 -2.65
C THR A 32 15.76 -0.48 -3.28
N GLY A 33 15.55 -1.22 -4.38
CA GLY A 33 16.57 -1.88 -5.18
C GLY A 33 15.93 -2.66 -6.32
N LEU A 34 16.76 -3.10 -7.28
CA LEU A 34 16.31 -3.79 -8.49
C LEU A 34 16.80 -5.24 -8.56
N HIS A 35 18.11 -5.44 -8.43
CA HIS A 35 18.75 -6.73 -8.63
C HIS A 35 19.54 -7.14 -7.39
N SER A 36 19.42 -8.41 -7.02
CA SER A 36 20.16 -9.00 -5.92
C SER A 36 21.51 -9.49 -6.43
N THR A 37 22.58 -8.74 -6.17
CA THR A 37 23.97 -9.12 -6.51
C THR A 37 24.58 -10.12 -5.53
N SER A 38 23.93 -10.40 -4.40
CA SER A 38 24.53 -11.21 -3.32
C SER A 38 24.40 -12.73 -3.51
N LEU A 39 23.77 -13.20 -4.59
CA LEU A 39 23.66 -14.62 -4.91
C LEU A 39 24.46 -14.89 -6.19
N GLN A 40 25.36 -15.88 -6.15
CA GLN A 40 26.11 -16.30 -7.34
C GLN A 40 25.15 -16.73 -8.46
N ASN A 41 25.45 -16.36 -9.71
CA ASN A 41 24.67 -16.65 -10.94
C ASN A 41 23.28 -15.99 -11.05
N ASN A 42 23.02 -14.94 -10.28
CA ASN A 42 21.71 -14.30 -10.26
C ASN A 42 21.55 -13.09 -11.18
N GLU A 43 22.62 -12.70 -11.88
CA GLU A 43 22.55 -11.61 -12.84
C GLU A 43 21.79 -12.02 -14.11
N PRO A 44 20.93 -11.14 -14.66
CA PRO A 44 20.25 -11.40 -15.91
C PRO A 44 21.26 -11.60 -17.05
N SER A 45 21.19 -12.74 -17.72
CA SER A 45 21.97 -13.06 -18.91
C SER A 45 21.18 -12.72 -20.17
N LEU A 46 21.89 -12.42 -21.26
CA LEU A 46 21.31 -12.32 -22.60
C LEU A 46 20.79 -13.68 -23.10
N PHE A 47 21.30 -14.78 -22.55
CA PHE A 47 20.92 -16.14 -22.91
C PHE A 47 19.80 -16.72 -22.03
N ASP A 48 19.36 -15.99 -21.02
CA ASP A 48 18.24 -16.44 -20.18
C ASP A 48 16.97 -16.56 -21.02
N SER A 49 16.29 -17.68 -20.88
CA SER A 49 14.89 -17.80 -21.25
C SER A 49 14.01 -16.84 -20.43
N PRO A 50 12.79 -16.52 -20.89
CA PRO A 50 11.86 -15.69 -20.13
C PRO A 50 11.57 -16.24 -18.72
N ALA A 51 11.53 -17.56 -18.57
CA ALA A 51 11.30 -18.22 -17.29
C ALA A 51 12.51 -18.06 -16.33
N GLU A 52 13.73 -18.24 -16.82
CA GLU A 52 14.95 -18.02 -16.02
C GLU A 52 15.07 -16.56 -15.59
N ARG A 53 14.77 -15.63 -16.51
CA ARG A 53 14.77 -14.20 -16.19
C ARG A 53 13.71 -13.84 -15.14
N TYR A 54 12.53 -14.46 -15.21
CA TYR A 54 11.49 -14.31 -14.21
C TYR A 54 11.96 -14.79 -12.82
N VAL A 55 12.61 -15.95 -12.73
CA VAL A 55 13.12 -16.49 -11.46
C VAL A 55 14.12 -15.53 -10.81
N LYS A 56 15.07 -15.01 -11.60
CA LYS A 56 16.06 -14.01 -11.13
C LYS A 56 15.39 -12.72 -10.66
N ALA A 57 14.43 -12.20 -11.44
CA ALA A 57 13.69 -10.99 -11.08
C ALA A 57 12.84 -11.20 -9.82
N ARG A 58 12.22 -12.38 -9.66
CA ARG A 58 11.38 -12.74 -8.51
C ARG A 58 12.16 -12.65 -7.20
N GLN A 59 13.40 -13.13 -7.18
CA GLN A 59 14.26 -13.02 -6.00
C GLN A 59 14.60 -11.55 -5.67
N GLY A 60 14.71 -10.68 -6.68
CA GLY A 60 14.82 -9.24 -6.47
C GLY A 60 13.58 -8.67 -5.79
N VAL A 61 12.39 -8.95 -6.33
CA VAL A 61 11.09 -8.47 -5.81
C VAL A 61 10.80 -8.97 -4.39
N GLN A 62 11.27 -10.17 -4.03
CA GLN A 62 11.12 -10.72 -2.68
C GLN A 62 12.00 -10.00 -1.65
N ARG A 63 13.12 -9.41 -2.06
CA ARG A 63 14.07 -8.74 -1.16
C ARG A 63 13.87 -7.24 -1.08
N PHE A 64 13.56 -6.61 -2.20
CA PHE A 64 13.34 -5.17 -2.29
C PHE A 64 11.85 -4.85 -2.19
N THR A 65 11.54 -3.61 -1.84
CA THR A 65 10.18 -3.13 -1.77
C THR A 65 9.99 -1.88 -2.62
N LEU A 66 8.74 -1.53 -2.91
CA LEU A 66 8.41 -0.27 -3.55
C LEU A 66 8.23 0.83 -2.49
N VAL A 67 8.74 2.02 -2.80
CA VAL A 67 8.69 3.19 -1.91
C VAL A 67 7.71 4.24 -2.38
N GLN A 68 7.48 4.30 -3.70
CA GLN A 68 6.53 5.22 -4.31
C GLN A 68 5.89 4.58 -5.54
N LEU A 69 4.62 4.89 -5.76
CA LEU A 69 3.87 4.53 -6.95
C LEU A 69 3.28 5.78 -7.59
N GLY A 70 3.70 6.07 -8.81
CA GLY A 70 3.11 7.08 -9.67
C GLY A 70 1.90 6.52 -10.41
N LEU A 71 0.77 7.23 -10.38
CA LEU A 71 -0.44 6.88 -11.11
C LEU A 71 -0.99 8.09 -11.86
N ALA A 72 -1.05 8.00 -13.18
CA ALA A 72 -1.69 8.97 -14.05
C ALA A 72 -3.01 8.42 -14.59
N ILE A 73 -4.11 9.14 -14.31
CA ILE A 73 -5.47 8.74 -14.71
C ILE A 73 -5.90 9.58 -15.91
N PHE A 74 -6.06 8.95 -17.07
CA PHE A 74 -6.41 9.62 -18.32
C PHE A 74 -7.91 9.49 -18.58
N SER A 75 -8.61 10.62 -18.66
CA SER A 75 -10.05 10.68 -18.98
C SER A 75 -10.25 11.51 -20.25
N LYS A 76 -11.01 10.98 -21.20
CA LYS A 76 -11.32 11.69 -22.44
C LYS A 76 -12.32 12.83 -22.15
N GLU A 77 -11.96 14.07 -22.50
CA GLU A 77 -12.85 15.22 -22.38
C GLU A 77 -13.68 15.41 -23.66
N ASN A 78 -13.04 15.27 -24.82
CA ASN A 78 -13.67 15.25 -26.14
C ASN A 78 -12.88 14.36 -27.10
N SER A 79 -13.23 14.33 -28.39
CA SER A 79 -12.57 13.46 -29.39
C SER A 79 -11.04 13.61 -29.42
N ASN A 80 -10.50 14.81 -29.15
CA ASN A 80 -9.11 15.19 -29.37
C ASN A 80 -8.36 15.62 -28.09
N LYS A 81 -8.94 15.45 -26.91
CA LYS A 81 -8.31 15.92 -25.66
C LYS A 81 -8.54 14.96 -24.49
N TYR A 82 -7.45 14.71 -23.77
CA TYR A 82 -7.45 14.01 -22.49
C TYR A 82 -7.20 14.99 -21.35
N VAL A 83 -7.88 14.74 -20.23
CA VAL A 83 -7.56 15.34 -18.93
C VAL A 83 -6.85 14.29 -18.10
N VAL A 84 -5.69 14.66 -17.55
CA VAL A 84 -4.81 13.77 -16.79
C VAL A 84 -4.78 14.20 -15.33
N HIS A 85 -4.93 13.25 -14.42
CA HIS A 85 -4.74 13.47 -13.00
C HIS A 85 -3.63 12.57 -12.49
N SER A 86 -2.51 13.16 -12.08
CA SER A 86 -1.32 12.44 -11.65
C SER A 86 -1.16 12.48 -10.13
N TYR A 87 -0.87 11.30 -9.57
CA TYR A 87 -0.72 11.06 -8.14
C TYR A 87 0.58 10.33 -7.86
N ASN A 88 1.29 10.73 -6.80
CA ASN A 88 2.43 10.02 -6.27
C ASN A 88 2.04 9.51 -4.88
N PHE A 89 1.96 8.19 -4.74
CA PHE A 89 1.63 7.53 -3.48
C PHE A 89 2.91 7.05 -2.83
N PHE A 90 3.20 7.52 -1.62
CA PHE A 90 4.29 6.98 -0.80
C PHE A 90 3.77 5.79 -0.02
N LEU A 91 4.49 4.67 -0.05
CA LEU A 91 3.96 3.37 0.37
C LEU A 91 4.91 2.72 1.36
N PHE A 92 4.39 2.15 2.44
CA PHE A 92 5.19 1.40 3.40
C PHE A 92 4.50 0.07 3.73
N PRO A 93 5.22 -1.05 3.88
CA PRO A 93 4.61 -2.32 4.27
C PRO A 93 3.79 -2.17 5.55
N SER A 94 2.60 -2.75 5.61
CA SER A 94 1.80 -2.75 6.83
C SER A 94 2.55 -3.46 7.97
N THR A 95 2.75 -2.77 9.08
CA THR A 95 3.24 -3.33 10.35
C THR A 95 2.11 -3.93 11.19
N LEU A 96 0.85 -3.69 10.79
CA LEU A 96 -0.32 -4.29 11.41
C LEU A 96 -0.44 -5.77 10.98
N GLY A 97 -0.11 -6.69 11.89
CA GLY A 97 -0.10 -8.13 11.69
C GLY A 97 0.95 -8.82 12.57
N VAL A 98 0.95 -10.15 12.59
CA VAL A 98 1.82 -10.95 13.49
C VAL A 98 3.21 -11.20 12.91
N LYS A 99 3.41 -10.99 11.60
CA LYS A 99 4.71 -11.19 10.96
C LYS A 99 5.27 -9.86 10.48
N ASP A 100 6.46 -9.55 10.95
CA ASP A 100 7.17 -8.34 10.56
C ASP A 100 7.63 -8.46 9.11
N VAL A 101 7.60 -7.34 8.40
CA VAL A 101 7.98 -7.29 6.98
C VAL A 101 9.37 -6.70 6.87
N GLU A 102 10.35 -7.58 6.72
CA GLU A 102 11.73 -7.20 6.46
C GLU A 102 11.96 -6.98 4.96
N PHE A 103 12.71 -5.93 4.62
CA PHE A 103 13.13 -5.64 3.24
C PHE A 103 14.55 -5.07 3.23
N THR A 104 15.21 -5.16 2.07
CA THR A 104 16.58 -4.67 1.86
C THR A 104 16.58 -3.33 1.12
N LEU A 105 17.64 -2.54 1.32
CA LEU A 105 17.94 -1.31 0.59
C LEU A 105 19.25 -1.49 -0.18
N SER A 106 19.25 -1.15 -1.47
CA SER A 106 20.45 -1.10 -2.29
C SER A 106 21.06 0.29 -2.22
N ALA A 107 22.34 0.39 -1.83
CA ALA A 107 23.03 1.67 -1.67
C ALA A 107 22.98 2.54 -2.95
N SER A 108 23.16 1.93 -4.12
CA SER A 108 23.12 2.66 -5.40
C SER A 108 21.71 3.18 -5.73
N SER A 109 20.67 2.42 -5.42
CA SER A 109 19.27 2.82 -5.66
C SER A 109 18.86 3.94 -4.71
N ILE A 110 19.28 3.89 -3.45
CA ILE A 110 19.06 4.96 -2.48
C ILE A 110 19.82 6.22 -2.86
N GLN A 111 21.09 6.10 -3.28
CA GLN A 111 21.84 7.25 -3.76
C GLN A 111 21.20 7.89 -5.00
N PHE A 112 20.71 7.06 -5.95
CA PHE A 112 20.00 7.52 -7.13
C PHE A 112 18.73 8.29 -6.77
N LEU A 113 17.86 7.71 -5.95
CA LEU A 113 16.62 8.37 -5.50
C LEU A 113 16.90 9.66 -4.75
N SER A 114 17.93 9.67 -3.88
CA SER A 114 18.37 10.87 -3.16
C SER A 114 18.82 11.97 -4.13
N HIS A 115 19.55 11.62 -5.18
CA HIS A 115 20.01 12.58 -6.20
C HIS A 115 18.84 13.26 -6.92
N TYR A 116 17.74 12.55 -7.14
CA TYR A 116 16.51 13.09 -7.74
C TYR A 116 15.52 13.66 -6.71
N GLY A 117 15.94 13.88 -5.46
CA GLY A 117 15.14 14.59 -4.45
C GLY A 117 14.04 13.76 -3.81
N PHE A 118 14.17 12.43 -3.75
CA PHE A 118 13.23 11.57 -3.05
C PHE A 118 13.19 11.87 -1.55
N ASP A 119 12.00 12.12 -1.00
CA ASP A 119 11.80 12.37 0.44
C ASP A 119 11.52 11.06 1.19
N TYR A 120 12.55 10.54 1.86
CA TYR A 120 12.45 9.34 2.67
C TYR A 120 11.52 9.47 3.88
N ASN A 121 11.25 10.68 4.39
CA ASN A 121 10.30 10.83 5.50
C ASN A 121 8.88 10.49 5.05
N LYS A 122 8.49 10.88 3.82
CA LYS A 122 7.18 10.53 3.26
C LYS A 122 7.00 9.04 3.07
N PHE A 123 8.10 8.31 2.83
CA PHE A 123 8.11 6.84 2.76
C PHE A 123 8.10 6.19 4.15
N LEU A 124 9.03 6.57 5.03
CA LEU A 124 9.29 5.89 6.31
C LEU A 124 8.30 6.26 7.41
N LYS A 125 7.83 7.51 7.45
CA LYS A 125 6.92 8.02 8.50
C LYS A 125 5.48 8.05 8.03
N ASP A 126 5.26 8.54 6.81
CA ASP A 126 3.93 8.82 6.27
C ASP A 126 3.52 7.88 5.13
N GLY A 127 4.19 6.73 4.99
CA GLY A 127 3.89 5.78 3.93
C GLY A 127 2.52 5.12 4.13
N ILE A 128 1.71 5.08 3.07
CA ILE A 128 0.41 4.42 3.08
C ILE A 128 0.66 2.92 3.28
N PRO A 129 0.01 2.27 4.28
CA PRO A 129 0.18 0.85 4.50
C PRO A 129 -0.33 0.05 3.31
N TYR A 130 0.23 -1.13 3.11
CA TYR A 130 -0.32 -2.10 2.17
C TYR A 130 -0.07 -3.53 2.63
N MET A 131 -0.90 -4.43 2.12
CA MET A 131 -0.77 -5.87 2.32
C MET A 131 -1.40 -6.65 1.17
N ASN A 132 -0.94 -7.88 0.97
CA ASN A 132 -1.50 -8.82 0.01
C ASN A 132 -2.62 -9.68 0.63
N GLU A 133 -3.27 -10.51 -0.18
CA GLU A 133 -4.41 -11.33 0.26
C GLU A 133 -4.02 -12.38 1.31
N VAL A 134 -2.78 -12.86 1.30
CA VAL A 134 -2.29 -13.83 2.28
C VAL A 134 -2.16 -13.17 3.65
N GLN A 135 -1.55 -11.98 3.68
CA GLN A 135 -1.43 -11.15 4.87
C GLN A 135 -2.80 -10.72 5.41
N GLU A 136 -3.73 -10.32 4.54
CA GLU A 136 -5.10 -9.94 4.92
C GLU A 136 -5.85 -11.13 5.54
N LYS A 137 -5.77 -12.32 4.93
CA LYS A 137 -6.39 -13.54 5.47
C LYS A 137 -5.85 -13.88 6.86
N PHE A 138 -4.54 -13.74 7.03
CA PHE A 138 -3.88 -14.02 8.30
C PHE A 138 -4.32 -13.00 9.37
N LEU A 139 -4.30 -11.70 9.06
CA LEU A 139 -4.80 -10.65 9.97
C LEU A 139 -6.26 -10.92 10.37
N ARG A 140 -7.12 -11.26 9.41
CA ARG A 140 -8.53 -11.61 9.67
C ARG A 140 -8.68 -12.76 10.66
N GLN A 141 -7.92 -13.84 10.50
CA GLN A 141 -7.95 -14.98 11.41
C GLN A 141 -7.57 -14.58 12.85
N HIS A 142 -6.58 -13.70 13.00
CA HIS A 142 -6.14 -13.21 14.31
C HIS A 142 -7.13 -12.26 14.98
N LEU A 143 -7.79 -11.40 14.20
CA LEU A 143 -8.86 -10.53 14.70
C LEU A 143 -10.01 -11.37 15.26
N LEU A 144 -10.43 -12.42 14.54
CA LEU A 144 -11.48 -13.35 14.98
C LEU A 144 -11.06 -14.15 16.23
N ALA A 145 -9.79 -14.52 16.34
CA ALA A 145 -9.27 -15.28 17.47
C ALA A 145 -8.98 -14.42 18.71
N GLY A 146 -9.13 -13.09 18.66
CA GLY A 146 -8.76 -12.19 19.75
C GLY A 146 -7.26 -12.17 20.07
N THR A 147 -6.43 -12.66 19.15
CA THR A 147 -4.97 -12.80 19.30
C THR A 147 -4.23 -11.88 18.34
N TRP A 148 -4.75 -10.69 18.10
CA TRP A 148 -4.05 -9.68 17.32
C TRP A 148 -2.79 -9.27 18.08
N LYS A 149 -1.64 -9.54 17.48
CA LYS A 149 -0.36 -8.97 17.92
C LYS A 149 0.12 -8.08 16.78
N ILE A 150 0.58 -6.89 17.13
CA ILE A 150 1.35 -6.05 16.22
C ILE A 150 2.81 -6.50 16.34
N CYS A 151 3.54 -6.47 15.23
CA CYS A 151 4.99 -6.59 15.24
C CYS A 151 5.64 -5.32 15.84
N SER A 152 5.24 -4.93 17.05
CA SER A 152 5.98 -3.93 17.83
C SER A 152 7.11 -4.65 18.54
N THR A 153 8.30 -4.52 17.96
CA THR A 153 9.56 -4.97 18.55
C THR A 153 10.22 -3.91 19.43
N SER A 154 9.71 -2.67 19.44
CA SER A 154 10.31 -1.58 20.20
C SER A 154 9.78 -1.51 21.64
N ASN A 155 10.67 -1.24 22.59
CA ASN A 155 10.27 -0.97 23.98
C ASN A 155 9.41 0.31 24.08
N ALA A 156 9.64 1.27 23.19
CA ALA A 156 8.90 2.53 23.16
C ALA A 156 7.40 2.32 22.87
N ASP A 157 7.04 1.43 21.95
CA ASP A 157 5.63 1.16 21.65
C ASP A 157 4.92 0.50 22.84
N ARG A 158 5.63 -0.40 23.55
CA ARG A 158 5.11 -1.00 24.78
C ARG A 158 4.90 0.04 25.89
N ASP A 159 5.80 1.02 25.99
CA ASP A 159 5.66 2.11 26.96
C ASP A 159 4.48 3.04 26.62
N VAL A 160 4.24 3.33 25.34
CA VAL A 160 3.06 4.09 24.89
C VAL A 160 1.77 3.35 25.24
N MET A 161 1.71 2.05 24.93
CA MET A 161 0.55 1.21 25.26
C MET A 161 0.32 1.12 26.76
N LYS A 162 1.38 0.87 27.53
CA LYS A 162 1.30 0.79 28.99
C LYS A 162 0.84 2.12 29.59
N LYS A 163 1.41 3.24 29.15
CA LYS A 163 0.98 4.58 29.57
C LYS A 163 -0.49 4.82 29.30
N ALA A 164 -0.98 4.47 28.10
CA ALA A 164 -2.39 4.62 27.75
C ALA A 164 -3.30 3.76 28.64
N ILE A 165 -2.92 2.52 28.92
CA ILE A 165 -3.68 1.62 29.80
C ILE A 165 -3.69 2.14 31.24
N ASP A 166 -2.53 2.54 31.78
CA ASP A 166 -2.38 3.06 33.14
C ASP A 166 -3.20 4.35 33.33
N GLU A 167 -3.18 5.25 32.33
CA GLU A 167 -3.93 6.51 32.33
C GLU A 167 -5.44 6.25 32.34
N VAL A 168 -5.94 5.37 31.47
CA VAL A 168 -7.37 5.02 31.40
C VAL A 168 -7.81 4.27 32.67
N THR A 169 -7.01 3.35 33.18
CA THR A 169 -7.32 2.56 34.40
C THR A 169 -7.38 3.45 35.64
N THR A 170 -6.50 4.45 35.74
CA THR A 170 -6.52 5.42 36.84
C THR A 170 -7.76 6.32 36.73
N TRP A 171 -8.03 6.83 35.52
CA TRP A 171 -9.17 7.70 35.26
C TRP A 171 -10.52 7.01 35.52
N ILE A 172 -10.67 5.75 35.11
CA ILE A 172 -11.95 5.04 35.18
C ILE A 172 -12.43 4.80 36.61
N ALA A 173 -11.51 4.72 37.58
CA ALA A 173 -11.82 4.54 38.99
C ALA A 173 -12.59 5.74 39.58
N ALA A 174 -12.32 6.95 39.09
CA ALA A 174 -12.95 8.19 39.56
C ALA A 174 -14.05 8.71 38.61
N ALA A 175 -14.03 8.31 37.33
CA ALA A 175 -14.96 8.80 36.32
C ALA A 175 -16.41 8.36 36.57
N LYS A 176 -17.36 9.21 36.21
CA LYS A 176 -18.79 8.90 36.14
C LYS A 176 -19.17 8.44 34.73
N GLU A 177 -20.32 7.79 34.61
CA GLU A 177 -20.85 7.41 33.29
C GLU A 177 -21.06 8.66 32.42
N GLY A 178 -20.61 8.61 31.18
CA GLY A 178 -20.66 9.72 30.24
C GLY A 178 -19.38 10.58 30.20
N ASP A 179 -18.51 10.49 31.21
CA ASP A 179 -17.24 11.21 31.23
C ASP A 179 -16.32 10.73 30.10
N THR A 180 -15.47 11.64 29.62
CA THR A 180 -14.54 11.39 28.53
C THR A 180 -13.10 11.73 28.90
N LEU A 181 -12.16 10.93 28.42
CA LEU A 181 -10.72 11.15 28.45
C LEU A 181 -10.19 11.21 27.01
N ILE A 182 -9.20 12.05 26.71
CA ILE A 182 -8.59 12.13 25.38
C ILE A 182 -7.14 11.70 25.47
N LEU A 183 -6.84 10.54 24.89
CA LEU A 183 -5.47 10.07 24.68
C LEU A 183 -4.87 10.81 23.47
N GLN A 184 -3.66 11.35 23.65
CA GLN A 184 -2.92 12.10 22.63
C GLN A 184 -1.71 11.31 22.14
N ASP A 185 -1.08 11.81 21.06
CA ASP A 185 0.16 11.27 20.48
C ASP A 185 0.06 9.82 19.99
N LEU A 186 -1.14 9.38 19.60
CA LEU A 186 -1.38 8.07 18.99
C LEU A 186 -1.48 8.23 17.48
N SER A 187 -0.52 7.74 16.71
CA SER A 187 -0.56 7.83 15.23
C SER A 187 -0.55 6.47 14.56
N GLY A 188 -1.20 6.37 13.40
CA GLY A 188 -1.16 5.18 12.56
C GLY A 188 -1.78 3.96 13.22
N TYR A 189 -1.07 2.83 13.24
CA TYR A 189 -1.57 1.57 13.79
C TYR A 189 -1.77 1.61 15.32
N HIS A 190 -1.01 2.43 16.04
CA HIS A 190 -1.15 2.59 17.50
C HIS A 190 -2.56 3.03 17.90
N MET A 191 -3.25 3.82 17.06
CA MET A 191 -4.63 4.22 17.32
C MET A 191 -5.58 3.02 17.32
N ILE A 192 -5.43 2.11 16.37
CA ILE A 192 -6.27 0.90 16.29
C ILE A 192 -5.91 -0.03 17.45
N GLU A 193 -4.62 -0.17 17.75
CA GLU A 193 -4.13 -1.00 18.84
C GLU A 193 -4.65 -0.59 20.21
N VAL A 194 -4.48 0.68 20.59
CA VAL A 194 -4.96 1.22 21.86
C VAL A 194 -6.45 1.00 21.99
N GLN A 195 -7.22 1.26 20.94
CA GLN A 195 -8.67 1.06 20.97
C GLN A 195 -9.04 -0.41 21.19
N LEU A 196 -8.40 -1.34 20.48
CA LEU A 196 -8.65 -2.78 20.64
C LEU A 196 -8.27 -3.28 22.03
N VAL A 197 -7.09 -2.90 22.52
CA VAL A 197 -6.59 -3.35 23.83
C VAL A 197 -7.43 -2.79 24.97
N LEU A 198 -7.77 -1.50 24.94
CA LEU A 198 -8.62 -0.90 25.98
C LEU A 198 -10.00 -1.55 26.02
N ARG A 199 -10.61 -1.79 24.85
CA ARG A 199 -11.93 -2.44 24.78
C ARG A 199 -11.90 -3.90 25.21
N GLN A 200 -10.78 -4.60 24.99
CA GLN A 200 -10.61 -5.97 25.47
C GLN A 200 -10.36 -6.03 26.99
N ALA A 201 -9.58 -5.09 27.51
CA ALA A 201 -9.17 -5.07 28.91
C ALA A 201 -10.24 -4.49 29.85
N LEU A 202 -11.07 -3.56 29.37
CA LEU A 202 -12.04 -2.82 30.18
C LEU A 202 -13.43 -2.95 29.57
N GLU A 203 -14.40 -3.47 30.32
CA GLU A 203 -15.76 -3.74 29.84
C GLU A 203 -16.63 -2.49 29.73
N ASN A 204 -16.36 -1.46 30.53
CA ASN A 204 -17.17 -0.25 30.69
C ASN A 204 -16.58 0.99 29.98
N VAL A 205 -15.80 0.78 28.92
CA VAL A 205 -15.26 1.86 28.09
C VAL A 205 -15.67 1.71 26.63
N TRP A 206 -15.87 2.85 25.99
CA TRP A 206 -15.98 3.00 24.56
C TRP A 206 -14.83 3.86 24.05
N THR A 207 -14.32 3.59 22.85
CA THR A 207 -13.24 4.37 22.26
C THR A 207 -13.59 4.85 20.86
N GLU A 208 -13.17 6.05 20.50
CA GLU A 208 -13.42 6.65 19.19
C GLU A 208 -12.23 7.51 18.75
N PRO A 209 -11.80 7.43 17.48
CA PRO A 209 -10.72 8.28 16.98
C PRO A 209 -11.20 9.73 16.85
N LEU A 210 -10.44 10.67 17.43
CA LEU A 210 -10.67 12.10 17.31
C LEU A 210 -9.60 12.72 16.40
N GLY A 211 -9.88 12.73 15.10
CA GLY A 211 -8.90 13.12 14.08
C GLY A 211 -7.83 12.05 13.87
N ASP A 212 -6.63 12.46 13.46
CA ASP A 212 -5.60 11.53 12.99
C ASP A 212 -4.52 11.19 14.06
N LYS A 213 -4.62 11.77 15.27
CA LYS A 213 -3.61 11.61 16.35
C LYS A 213 -4.14 11.42 17.77
N LYS A 214 -5.46 11.32 17.95
CA LYS A 214 -6.09 11.28 19.28
C LYS A 214 -7.17 10.21 19.33
N VAL A 215 -7.35 9.63 20.51
CA VAL A 215 -8.43 8.67 20.78
C VAL A 215 -9.21 9.17 21.99
N MET A 216 -10.51 9.40 21.81
CA MET A 216 -11.43 9.66 22.90
C MET A 216 -11.82 8.33 23.54
N VAL A 217 -11.74 8.27 24.86
CA VAL A 217 -12.22 7.17 25.69
C VAL A 217 -13.40 7.68 26.50
N LYS A 218 -14.54 7.00 26.43
CA LYS A 218 -15.77 7.37 27.13
C LYS A 218 -16.16 6.26 28.10
N LYS A 219 -16.49 6.61 29.34
CA LYS A 219 -17.03 5.65 30.30
C LYS A 219 -18.50 5.41 29.98
N VAL A 220 -18.86 4.16 29.71
CA VAL A 220 -20.20 3.75 29.29
C VAL A 220 -20.63 2.53 30.08
N ASN A 221 -21.94 2.40 30.33
CA ASN A 221 -22.46 1.15 30.86
C ASN A 221 -22.40 0.02 29.80
N PRO A 222 -22.41 -1.26 30.23
CA PRO A 222 -22.32 -2.40 29.31
C PRO A 222 -23.43 -2.48 28.26
N GLU A 223 -24.67 -2.11 28.59
CA GLU A 223 -25.80 -2.15 27.66
C GLU A 223 -25.62 -1.13 26.53
N HIS A 224 -25.23 0.10 26.88
CA HIS A 224 -24.94 1.15 25.92
C HIS A 224 -23.75 0.79 25.04
N ARG A 225 -22.72 0.15 25.62
CA ARG A 225 -21.58 -0.36 24.84
C ARG A 225 -22.01 -1.36 23.77
N GLN A 226 -22.86 -2.33 24.12
CA GLN A 226 -23.36 -3.30 23.14
C GLN A 226 -24.14 -2.63 22.00
N LEU A 227 -24.90 -1.57 22.28
CA LEU A 227 -25.57 -0.78 21.24
C LEU A 227 -24.56 -0.09 20.31
N LEU A 228 -23.47 0.45 20.86
CA LEU A 228 -22.41 1.11 20.08
C LEU A 228 -21.62 0.12 19.21
N GLU A 229 -21.26 -1.05 19.73
CA GLU A 229 -20.57 -2.11 18.99
C GLU A 229 -21.42 -2.62 17.81
N ASN A 230 -22.74 -2.67 17.96
CA ASN A 230 -23.64 -3.05 16.89
C ASN A 230 -23.84 -1.95 15.83
N SER A 231 -23.52 -0.69 16.14
CA SER A 231 -23.70 0.45 15.23
C SER A 231 -22.75 0.41 14.02
N SER A 232 -23.13 1.02 12.89
CA SER A 232 -22.26 1.10 11.70
C SER A 232 -20.99 1.95 11.88
N TYR A 233 -20.89 2.69 13.00
CA TYR A 233 -19.82 3.65 13.27
C TYR A 233 -18.71 3.09 14.17
N ASP A 234 -18.74 1.79 14.48
CA ASP A 234 -17.69 1.19 15.28
C ASP A 234 -16.37 1.04 14.51
N TYR A 235 -15.41 1.92 14.81
CA TYR A 235 -14.06 1.93 14.26
C TYR A 235 -13.24 0.65 14.53
N CYS A 236 -13.59 -0.14 15.54
CA CYS A 236 -12.95 -1.42 15.82
C CYS A 236 -13.66 -2.60 15.14
N LYS A 237 -14.66 -2.36 14.29
CA LYS A 237 -15.20 -3.43 13.43
C LYS A 237 -14.11 -3.97 12.52
N GLU A 238 -14.11 -5.30 12.40
CA GLU A 238 -13.17 -6.05 11.56
C GLU A 238 -13.04 -5.42 10.17
N GLU A 239 -14.14 -5.03 9.53
CA GLU A 239 -14.16 -4.44 8.20
C GLU A 239 -13.38 -3.13 8.10
N LEU A 240 -13.48 -2.25 9.11
CA LEU A 240 -12.78 -0.96 9.14
C LEU A 240 -11.30 -1.13 9.47
N ILE A 241 -10.97 -2.06 10.37
CA ILE A 241 -9.58 -2.42 10.65
C ILE A 241 -8.92 -2.96 9.40
N LEU A 242 -9.55 -3.91 8.71
CA LEU A 242 -9.06 -4.47 7.45
C LEU A 242 -9.01 -3.41 6.34
N LEU A 243 -9.94 -2.45 6.30
CA LEU A 243 -9.87 -1.33 5.36
C LEU A 243 -8.63 -0.47 5.63
N SER A 244 -8.35 -0.13 6.88
CA SER A 244 -7.18 0.67 7.26
C SER A 244 -5.87 -0.07 6.96
N ALA A 245 -5.77 -1.32 7.40
CA ALA A 245 -4.60 -2.18 7.21
C ALA A 245 -4.24 -2.40 5.73
N ARG A 246 -5.25 -2.57 4.88
CA ARG A 246 -5.06 -2.68 3.43
C ARG A 246 -4.45 -1.43 2.82
N GLY A 247 -4.74 -0.24 3.38
CA GLY A 247 -4.32 1.06 2.85
C GLY A 247 -4.37 1.12 1.32
N PHE A 248 -3.21 1.20 0.66
CA PHE A 248 -3.11 1.32 -0.79
C PHE A 248 -3.71 0.13 -1.55
N THR A 249 -3.71 -1.07 -0.98
CA THR A 249 -4.34 -2.27 -1.56
C THR A 249 -5.82 -2.03 -1.88
N ASN A 250 -6.51 -1.13 -1.17
CA ASN A 250 -7.87 -0.74 -1.52
C ASN A 250 -7.96 -0.06 -2.91
N LEU A 251 -7.01 0.81 -3.25
CA LEU A 251 -6.93 1.44 -4.56
C LEU A 251 -6.55 0.41 -5.63
N PHE A 252 -5.60 -0.47 -5.34
CA PHE A 252 -5.24 -1.59 -6.21
C PHE A 252 -6.46 -2.47 -6.54
N LYS A 253 -7.24 -2.87 -5.53
CA LYS A 253 -8.48 -3.64 -5.72
C LYS A 253 -9.49 -2.90 -6.62
N ILE A 254 -9.56 -1.57 -6.53
CA ILE A 254 -10.38 -0.75 -7.44
C ILE A 254 -9.84 -0.83 -8.88
N LEU A 255 -8.53 -0.63 -9.09
CA LEU A 255 -7.88 -0.71 -10.41
C LEU A 255 -8.14 -2.07 -11.07
N VAL A 256 -7.95 -3.15 -10.31
CA VAL A 256 -8.22 -4.52 -10.75
C VAL A 256 -9.70 -4.71 -11.09
N LYS A 257 -10.63 -4.20 -10.26
CA LYS A 257 -12.07 -4.35 -10.50
C LYS A 257 -12.54 -3.64 -11.77
N VAL A 258 -12.00 -2.45 -12.06
CA VAL A 258 -12.46 -1.65 -13.22
C VAL A 258 -11.88 -2.10 -14.55
N LYS A 259 -10.80 -2.91 -14.54
CA LYS A 259 -10.18 -3.52 -15.73
C LYS A 259 -9.83 -2.52 -16.85
N LYS A 260 -9.47 -1.29 -16.48
CA LYS A 260 -9.02 -0.28 -17.45
C LYS A 260 -7.65 -0.70 -18.02
N PRO A 261 -7.34 -0.33 -19.28
CA PRO A 261 -6.01 -0.54 -19.84
C PRO A 261 -4.93 0.06 -18.94
N LEU A 262 -3.88 -0.73 -18.70
CA LEU A 262 -2.74 -0.38 -17.88
C LEU A 262 -1.55 -0.07 -18.78
N VAL A 263 -1.02 1.15 -18.67
CA VAL A 263 0.10 1.63 -19.50
C VAL A 263 1.31 1.88 -18.61
N GLY A 264 2.49 1.70 -19.18
CA GLY A 264 3.75 2.12 -18.56
C GLY A 264 4.92 1.76 -19.45
N HIS A 265 6.14 1.78 -18.92
CA HIS A 265 7.35 1.63 -19.71
C HIS A 265 8.29 0.63 -19.07
N ASN A 266 8.63 -0.46 -19.77
CA ASN A 266 9.52 -1.51 -19.24
C ASN A 266 8.99 -2.16 -17.94
N MET A 267 7.71 -2.52 -17.93
CA MET A 267 6.92 -2.68 -16.70
C MET A 267 7.08 -4.02 -15.98
N LEU A 268 8.05 -4.85 -16.35
CA LEU A 268 8.14 -6.21 -15.80
C LEU A 268 8.29 -6.16 -14.27
N MET A 269 9.18 -5.31 -13.76
CA MET A 269 9.39 -5.17 -12.32
C MET A 269 8.15 -4.59 -11.63
N ASP A 270 7.52 -3.57 -12.21
CA ASP A 270 6.30 -2.98 -11.65
C ASP A 270 5.17 -4.00 -11.55
N LEU A 271 4.96 -4.80 -12.60
CA LEU A 271 3.94 -5.86 -12.61
C LEU A 271 4.23 -6.93 -11.55
N MET A 272 5.50 -7.30 -11.38
CA MET A 272 5.91 -8.26 -10.36
C MET A 272 5.70 -7.71 -8.94
N HIS A 273 6.02 -6.44 -8.69
CA HIS A 273 5.74 -5.77 -7.42
C HIS A 273 4.23 -5.60 -7.17
N LEU A 274 3.44 -5.26 -8.20
CA LEU A 274 1.97 -5.20 -8.09
C LEU A 274 1.38 -6.53 -7.65
N HIS A 275 1.86 -7.62 -8.23
CA HIS A 275 1.45 -8.98 -7.89
C HIS A 275 1.83 -9.31 -6.45
N ASP A 276 3.12 -9.24 -6.12
CA ASP A 276 3.67 -9.67 -4.82
C ASP A 276 3.10 -8.89 -3.63
N LYS A 277 3.03 -7.56 -3.76
CA LYS A 277 2.76 -6.65 -2.64
C LYS A 277 1.27 -6.37 -2.42
N PHE A 278 0.44 -6.44 -3.45
CA PHE A 278 -0.99 -6.10 -3.34
C PHE A 278 -1.95 -7.25 -3.66
N TYR A 279 -1.50 -8.29 -4.36
CA TYR A 279 -2.33 -9.43 -4.69
C TYR A 279 -1.93 -10.66 -3.89
N ARG A 280 -0.86 -11.36 -4.28
CA ARG A 280 -0.40 -12.62 -3.66
C ARG A 280 1.10 -12.75 -3.89
N PRO A 281 1.83 -13.54 -3.09
CA PRO A 281 3.23 -13.83 -3.35
C PRO A 281 3.46 -14.32 -4.80
N LEU A 282 4.56 -13.90 -5.41
CA LEU A 282 4.91 -14.32 -6.77
C LEU A 282 4.98 -15.85 -6.89
N PRO A 283 4.26 -16.47 -7.85
CA PRO A 283 4.27 -17.92 -8.02
C PRO A 283 5.63 -18.41 -8.51
N GLU A 284 5.93 -19.69 -8.30
CA GLU A 284 7.16 -20.31 -8.82
C GLU A 284 7.15 -20.36 -10.36
N SER A 285 5.97 -20.53 -10.97
CA SER A 285 5.82 -20.65 -12.42
C SER A 285 5.64 -19.29 -13.10
N TYR A 286 6.49 -19.02 -14.10
CA TYR A 286 6.33 -17.85 -14.98
C TYR A 286 4.99 -17.86 -15.73
N GLU A 287 4.49 -19.05 -16.12
CA GLU A 287 3.20 -19.18 -16.80
C GLU A 287 2.04 -18.82 -15.87
N GLU A 288 2.12 -19.20 -14.60
CA GLU A 288 1.13 -18.81 -13.61
C GLU A 288 1.16 -17.30 -13.34
N PHE A 289 2.35 -16.71 -13.25
CA PHE A 289 2.51 -15.26 -13.13
C PHE A 289 1.81 -14.53 -14.29
N LYS A 290 2.07 -14.96 -15.54
CA LYS A 290 1.41 -14.37 -16.73
C LYS A 290 -0.12 -14.47 -16.65
N ARG A 291 -0.65 -15.65 -16.33
CA ARG A 291 -2.11 -15.83 -16.16
C ARG A 291 -2.67 -14.91 -15.07
N ASN A 292 -2.01 -14.85 -13.92
CA ASN A 292 -2.42 -13.99 -12.82
C ASN A 292 -2.43 -12.52 -13.23
N ILE A 293 -1.37 -12.03 -13.86
CA ILE A 293 -1.26 -10.65 -14.32
C ILE A 293 -2.35 -10.31 -15.35
N HIS A 294 -2.59 -11.15 -16.35
CA HIS A 294 -3.66 -10.90 -17.33
C HIS A 294 -5.07 -11.01 -16.72
N ASN A 295 -5.25 -11.86 -15.70
CA ASN A 295 -6.48 -11.89 -14.93
C ASN A 295 -6.68 -10.59 -14.14
N LEU A 296 -5.61 -10.01 -13.57
CA LEU A 296 -5.67 -8.74 -12.84
C LEU A 296 -5.88 -7.54 -13.79
N PHE A 297 -5.11 -7.49 -14.87
CA PHE A 297 -5.08 -6.43 -15.87
C PHE A 297 -5.14 -7.04 -17.29
N PRO A 298 -6.34 -7.15 -17.89
CA PRO A 298 -6.51 -7.82 -19.18
C PRO A 298 -5.79 -7.12 -20.33
N VAL A 299 -5.71 -5.79 -20.28
CA VAL A 299 -5.05 -4.97 -21.30
C VAL A 299 -3.87 -4.26 -20.67
N ILE A 300 -2.67 -4.66 -21.10
CA ILE A 300 -1.39 -4.11 -20.64
C ILE A 300 -0.65 -3.59 -21.87
N ILE A 301 -0.18 -2.35 -21.80
CA ILE A 301 0.54 -1.68 -22.88
C ILE A 301 1.89 -1.22 -22.34
N ASP A 302 2.92 -2.00 -22.65
CA ASP A 302 4.30 -1.59 -22.39
C ASP A 302 4.81 -0.73 -23.55
N THR A 303 4.93 0.56 -23.30
CA THR A 303 5.36 1.54 -24.30
C THR A 303 6.75 1.25 -24.86
N LYS A 304 7.67 0.64 -24.11
CA LYS A 304 9.00 0.23 -24.61
C LYS A 304 8.88 -0.88 -25.64
N THR A 305 7.94 -1.79 -25.45
CA THR A 305 7.65 -2.86 -26.41
C THR A 305 6.93 -2.31 -27.63
N VAL A 306 5.98 -1.38 -27.43
CA VAL A 306 5.26 -0.71 -28.51
C VAL A 306 6.24 0.07 -29.40
N THR A 307 7.10 0.92 -28.85
CA THR A 307 8.05 1.71 -29.65
C THR A 307 9.01 0.82 -30.43
N LYS A 308 9.52 -0.27 -29.84
CA LYS A 308 10.33 -1.27 -30.55
C LYS A 308 9.57 -1.96 -31.70
N SER A 309 8.29 -2.24 -31.52
CA SER A 309 7.45 -2.84 -32.56
C SER A 309 7.16 -1.86 -33.70
N VAL A 310 6.81 -0.61 -33.35
CA VAL A 310 6.56 0.47 -34.31
C VAL A 310 7.81 0.82 -35.08
N GLN A 311 8.99 0.87 -34.46
CA GLN A 311 10.27 1.06 -35.14
C GLN A 311 10.51 0.04 -36.26
N LYS A 312 10.09 -1.21 -36.09
CA LYS A 312 10.25 -2.25 -37.12
C LYS A 312 9.28 -2.09 -38.29
N LYS A 313 8.14 -1.43 -38.05
CA LYS A 313 7.02 -1.32 -39.01
C LYS A 313 6.91 0.06 -39.66
N CYS A 314 7.40 1.09 -39.00
CA CYS A 314 7.31 2.50 -39.36
C CYS A 314 8.69 3.13 -39.12
N LEU A 315 9.02 4.22 -39.83
CA LEU A 315 10.27 5.00 -39.70
C LEU A 315 10.42 5.73 -38.34
N PHE A 316 9.96 5.12 -37.25
CA PHE A 316 10.08 5.66 -35.91
C PHE A 316 11.56 5.59 -35.45
N PRO A 317 12.13 6.69 -34.93
CA PRO A 317 13.50 6.71 -34.45
C PRO A 317 13.80 5.63 -33.41
N ARG A 318 15.05 5.15 -33.41
CA ARG A 318 15.52 4.21 -32.39
C ARG A 318 15.58 4.93 -31.05
N VAL A 319 14.76 4.48 -30.09
CA VAL A 319 14.75 4.98 -28.72
C VAL A 319 14.96 3.83 -27.75
N SER A 320 15.76 4.06 -26.72
CA SER A 320 16.20 3.08 -25.73
C SER A 320 15.65 3.35 -24.32
N SER A 321 15.37 4.63 -24.04
CA SER A 321 14.83 5.13 -22.77
C SER A 321 13.48 5.80 -22.93
N LEU A 322 12.77 5.98 -21.81
CA LEU A 322 11.50 6.72 -21.77
C LEU A 322 11.69 8.19 -22.16
N VAL A 323 12.78 8.81 -21.71
CA VAL A 323 13.13 10.21 -22.03
C VAL A 323 13.33 10.40 -23.53
N GLU A 324 14.06 9.49 -24.18
CA GLU A 324 14.23 9.52 -25.63
C GLU A 324 12.91 9.32 -26.38
N ALA A 325 12.09 8.36 -25.93
CA ALA A 325 10.78 8.12 -26.53
C ALA A 325 9.88 9.35 -26.44
N TYR A 326 9.87 10.03 -25.29
CA TYR A 326 9.15 11.29 -25.10
C TYR A 326 9.67 12.40 -26.03
N ALA A 327 10.99 12.59 -26.08
CA ALA A 327 11.61 13.61 -26.91
C ALA A 327 11.35 13.42 -28.42
N VAL A 328 11.13 12.19 -28.87
CA VAL A 328 10.78 11.88 -30.26
C VAL A 328 9.29 12.13 -30.54
N LEU A 329 8.41 11.79 -29.60
CA LEU A 329 6.96 11.89 -29.78
C LEU A 329 6.40 13.30 -29.57
N CYS A 330 7.10 14.15 -28.83
CA CYS A 330 6.68 15.51 -28.51
C CYS A 330 7.40 16.60 -29.31
N ARG A 331 8.11 16.22 -30.38
CA ARG A 331 8.49 17.12 -31.47
C ARG A 331 7.33 17.26 -32.43
#